data_AF-A0A9D4JZN3-F1
#
_entry.id   AF-A0A9D4JZN3-F1
#
_cell.length_a   1.000
_cell.length_b   1.000
_cell.length_c   1.000
_cell.angle_alpha   90.00
_cell.angle_beta   90.00
_cell.angle_gamma   90.00
#
_symmetry.space_group_name_H-M   'P 1'
#
loop_
_entity.id
_entity.type
_entity.pdbx_description
1 polymer ?
#
loop_
_entity_poly.entity_id
_entity_poly.type
_entity_poly.pdbx_seq_one_letter_code
_entity_poly.pdbx_strand_id
1 'polypeptide(L)'
;MVTQELNQLTLENYSLQTARICTRYTRLNEEEIKFYTGLPSSAAFMWLVSYVRDVLTKSLFLTSEDVLLLVLMKIRINPPQRDIAFMFGISETTVTTYFDVAIPALAKKLVFLVRWTYVLSATLF
;
A
#
# COMPACT_ATOMS: atom_id res chain seq x y z
N MET A 1 14.57 -37.46 18.81
CA MET A 1 15.13 -37.20 17.48
C MET A 1 14.06 -36.65 16.53
N VAL A 2 13.04 -37.43 16.15
CA VAL A 2 11.96 -36.99 15.22
C VAL A 2 11.20 -35.72 15.68
N THR A 3 10.96 -35.57 16.98
CA THR A 3 10.26 -34.39 17.54
C THR A 3 11.08 -33.10 17.51
N GLN A 4 12.41 -33.20 17.54
CA GLN A 4 13.28 -32.02 17.44
C GLN A 4 13.33 -31.51 15.99
N GLU A 5 13.46 -32.41 15.03
CA GLU A 5 13.42 -32.06 13.60
C GLU A 5 12.07 -31.46 13.19
N LEU A 6 10.96 -32.01 13.69
CA LEU A 6 9.63 -31.47 13.42
C LEU A 6 9.48 -30.04 13.96
N ASN A 7 9.96 -29.78 15.18
CA ASN A 7 9.94 -28.43 15.76
C ASN A 7 10.82 -27.47 14.95
N GLN A 8 11.98 -27.91 14.50
CA GLN A 8 12.89 -27.09 13.70
C GLN A 8 12.28 -26.73 12.34
N LEU A 9 11.70 -27.70 11.63
CA LEU A 9 11.02 -27.48 10.36
C LEU A 9 9.78 -26.60 10.49
N THR A 10 9.08 -26.66 11.61
CA THR A 10 7.92 -25.80 11.89
C THR A 10 8.37 -24.35 12.12
N LEU A 11 9.45 -24.15 12.87
CA LEU A 11 10.05 -22.82 13.08
C LEU A 11 10.60 -22.24 11.77
N GLU A 12 11.25 -23.06 10.95
CA GLU A 12 11.77 -22.64 9.65
C GLU A 12 10.65 -22.31 8.67
N ASN A 13 9.59 -23.12 8.59
CA ASN A 13 8.43 -22.76 7.77
C ASN A 13 7.75 -21.48 8.26
N TYR A 14 7.67 -21.27 9.57
CA TYR A 14 7.14 -20.04 10.12
C TYR A 14 8.00 -18.82 9.77
N SER A 15 9.33 -18.94 9.87
CA SER A 15 10.26 -17.87 9.49
C SER A 15 10.25 -17.59 7.99
N LEU A 16 10.12 -18.63 7.15
CA LEU A 16 9.97 -18.52 5.70
C LEU A 16 8.63 -17.90 5.31
N GLN A 17 7.55 -18.24 6.01
CA GLN A 17 6.23 -17.62 5.78
C GLN A 17 6.21 -16.14 6.15
N THR A 18 6.87 -15.77 7.26
CA THR A 18 7.04 -14.36 7.63
C THR A 18 7.99 -13.63 6.69
N ALA A 19 9.06 -14.27 6.22
CA ALA A 19 9.98 -13.70 5.22
C ALA A 19 9.40 -13.62 3.80
N ARG A 20 8.41 -14.46 3.46
CA ARG A 20 7.66 -14.40 2.19
C ARG A 20 6.94 -13.06 2.03
N ILE A 21 6.58 -12.41 3.13
CA ILE A 21 6.04 -11.06 3.12
C ILE A 21 7.21 -10.08 3.02
N CYS A 22 7.88 -10.08 1.87
CA CYS A 22 8.83 -9.03 1.55
C CYS A 22 8.03 -7.78 1.16
N THR A 23 8.11 -6.75 1.99
CA THR A 23 7.47 -5.48 1.71
C THR A 23 8.17 -4.77 0.57
N ARG A 24 7.45 -4.43 -0.50
CA ARG A 24 7.98 -3.62 -1.60
C ARG A 24 8.40 -2.24 -1.08
N TYR A 25 7.62 -1.68 -0.17
CA TYR A 25 7.89 -0.40 0.47
C TYR A 25 9.31 -0.30 1.07
N THR A 26 9.79 -1.32 1.79
CA THR A 26 11.12 -1.26 2.45
C THR A 26 12.30 -1.25 1.48
N ARG A 27 12.06 -1.53 0.19
CA ARG A 27 13.08 -1.49 -0.87
C ARG A 27 13.15 -0.16 -1.59
N LEU A 28 12.23 0.78 -1.31
CA LEU A 28 12.18 2.08 -1.97
C LEU A 28 13.04 3.10 -1.22
N ASN A 29 13.75 3.94 -1.97
CA ASN A 29 14.41 5.13 -1.43
C ASN A 29 13.45 6.34 -1.37
N GLU A 30 13.92 7.45 -0.78
CA GLU A 30 13.11 8.68 -0.62
C GLU A 30 12.62 9.26 -1.96
N GLU A 31 13.44 9.19 -3.02
CA GLU A 31 13.08 9.69 -4.35
C GLU A 31 11.99 8.83 -4.98
N GLU A 32 12.09 7.51 -4.85
CA GLU A 32 11.11 6.55 -5.34
C GLU A 32 9.79 6.68 -4.57
N ILE A 33 9.83 6.84 -3.24
CA ILE A 33 8.61 7.09 -2.44
C ILE A 33 7.94 8.37 -2.91
N LYS A 34 8.72 9.45 -3.08
CA LYS A 34 8.21 10.71 -3.59
C LYS A 34 7.67 10.54 -4.99
N PHE A 35 8.32 9.81 -5.89
CA PHE A 35 7.87 9.56 -7.25
C PHE A 35 6.56 8.77 -7.31
N TYR A 36 6.47 7.68 -6.56
CA TYR A 36 5.32 6.77 -6.60
C TYR A 36 4.09 7.29 -5.86
N THR A 37 4.27 8.02 -4.75
CA THR A 37 3.15 8.29 -3.83
C THR A 37 2.62 9.72 -3.86
N GLY A 38 3.43 10.73 -4.20
CA GLY A 38 3.04 12.13 -3.97
C GLY A 38 3.65 12.73 -2.73
N LEU A 39 4.04 11.88 -1.79
CA LEU A 39 4.37 12.31 -0.45
C LEU A 39 5.82 12.81 -0.38
N PRO A 40 6.09 13.81 0.47
CA PRO A 40 7.38 14.49 0.50
C PRO A 40 8.50 13.61 1.08
N SER A 41 8.16 12.57 1.84
CA SER A 41 9.14 11.67 2.47
C SER A 41 8.53 10.31 2.86
N SER A 42 9.41 9.36 3.14
CA SER A 42 9.09 8.06 3.73
C SER A 42 8.35 8.18 5.06
N ALA A 43 8.74 9.15 5.89
CA ALA A 43 8.06 9.43 7.16
C ALA A 43 6.61 9.87 6.95
N ALA A 44 6.34 10.74 5.96
CA ALA A 44 4.99 11.17 5.63
C ALA A 44 4.14 10.00 5.11
N PHE A 45 4.74 9.10 4.33
CA PHE A 45 4.10 7.86 3.90
C PHE A 45 3.74 6.95 5.08
N MET A 46 4.67 6.69 5.99
CA MET A 46 4.42 5.83 7.16
C MET A 46 3.41 6.44 8.14
N TRP A 47 3.39 7.77 8.26
CA TRP A 47 2.34 8.46 8.99
C TRP A 47 0.97 8.19 8.36
N LEU A 48 0.86 8.30 7.03
CA LEU A 48 -0.38 8.02 6.31
C LEU A 48 -0.80 6.56 6.45
N VAL A 49 0.14 5.61 6.30
CA VAL A 49 -0.11 4.18 6.56
C VAL A 49 -0.70 4.00 7.96
N SER A 50 -0.04 4.54 8.98
CA SER A 50 -0.49 4.41 10.37
C SER A 50 -1.88 5.00 10.57
N TYR A 51 -2.18 6.11 9.88
CA TYR A 51 -3.48 6.77 9.94
C TYR A 51 -4.60 5.97 9.26
N VAL A 52 -4.33 5.27 8.14
CA VAL A 52 -5.36 4.59 7.34
C VAL A 52 -5.38 3.06 7.50
N ARG A 53 -4.44 2.47 8.25
CA ARG A 53 -4.25 1.02 8.36
C ARG A 53 -5.51 0.25 8.76
N ASP A 54 -6.33 0.82 9.64
CA ASP A 54 -7.61 0.27 10.11
C ASP A 54 -8.68 0.16 9.02
N VAL A 55 -8.62 0.97 7.97
CA VAL A 55 -9.58 0.93 6.84
C VAL A 55 -9.03 0.23 5.60
N LEU A 56 -7.74 -0.11 5.57
CA LEU A 56 -7.15 -0.86 4.47
C LEU A 56 -7.56 -2.34 4.52
N THR A 57 -7.71 -2.93 3.34
CA THR A 57 -8.01 -4.36 3.19
C THR A 57 -6.92 -5.19 3.87
N LYS A 58 -7.31 -6.04 4.83
CA LYS A 58 -6.40 -7.05 5.39
C LYS A 58 -6.05 -8.05 4.29
N SER A 59 -4.76 -8.22 4.07
CA SER A 59 -4.24 -9.11 3.03
C SER A 59 -3.38 -10.20 3.65
N LEU A 60 -3.46 -11.40 3.07
CA LEU A 60 -2.54 -12.50 3.35
C LEU A 60 -1.25 -12.42 2.51
N PHE A 61 -1.24 -11.59 1.47
CA PHE A 61 -0.18 -11.50 0.47
C PHE A 61 0.68 -10.25 0.61
N LEU A 62 0.09 -9.14 1.05
CA LEU A 62 0.72 -7.83 1.12
C LEU A 62 0.52 -7.21 2.51
N THR A 63 1.48 -6.38 2.90
CA THR A 63 1.35 -5.54 4.10
C THR A 63 0.45 -4.34 3.85
N SER A 64 0.01 -3.67 4.91
CA SER A 64 -0.77 -2.44 4.79
C SER A 64 0.01 -1.32 4.07
N GLU A 65 1.32 -1.27 4.29
CA GLU A 65 2.27 -0.40 3.59
C GLU A 65 2.20 -0.66 2.07
N ASP A 66 2.32 -1.92 1.66
CA ASP A 66 2.32 -2.27 0.22
C ASP A 66 0.96 -2.07 -0.43
N VAL A 67 -0.14 -2.38 0.28
CA VAL A 67 -1.49 -2.11 -0.21
C VAL A 67 -1.68 -0.60 -0.43
N LEU A 68 -1.26 0.23 0.53
CA LEU A 68 -1.35 1.68 0.36
C LEU A 68 -0.45 2.18 -0.77
N LEU A 69 0.79 1.69 -0.84
CA LEU A 69 1.75 2.04 -1.89
C LEU A 69 1.16 1.73 -3.27
N LEU A 70 0.61 0.53 -3.45
CA LEU A 70 -0.04 0.09 -4.68
C LEU A 70 -1.18 1.02 -5.09
N VAL A 71 -2.04 1.40 -4.13
CA VAL A 71 -3.19 2.28 -4.40
C VAL A 71 -2.72 3.67 -4.78
N LEU A 72 -1.74 4.23 -4.08
CA LEU A 72 -1.18 5.56 -4.41
C LEU A 72 -0.46 5.56 -5.76
N MET A 73 0.29 4.50 -6.09
CA MET A 73 0.90 4.33 -7.42
C MET A 73 -0.17 4.33 -8.53
N LYS A 74 -1.30 3.65 -8.31
CA LYS A 74 -2.43 3.67 -9.25
C LYS A 74 -3.03 5.06 -9.42
N ILE A 75 -3.28 5.77 -8.34
CA ILE A 75 -3.88 7.11 -8.41
C ILE A 75 -2.93 8.10 -9.10
N ARG A 76 -1.63 8.03 -8.78
CA ARG A 76 -0.66 9.01 -9.26
C ARG A 76 -0.16 8.76 -10.67
N ILE A 77 0.32 7.55 -10.94
CA ILE A 77 1.02 7.21 -12.19
C ILE A 77 0.07 6.50 -13.16
N ASN A 78 -0.97 5.84 -12.63
CA ASN A 78 -1.89 4.99 -13.39
C ASN A 78 -1.18 3.93 -14.27
N PRO A 79 -0.23 3.14 -13.73
CA PRO A 79 0.42 2.10 -14.50
C PRO A 79 -0.57 0.97 -14.86
N PRO A 80 -0.30 0.19 -15.91
CA PRO A 80 -1.05 -1.02 -16.25
C PRO A 80 -1.21 -1.97 -15.06
N GLN A 81 -2.33 -2.70 -15.00
CA GLN A 81 -2.60 -3.66 -13.92
C GLN A 81 -1.52 -4.74 -13.82
N ARG A 82 -1.09 -5.25 -14.98
CA ARG A 82 0.00 -6.20 -15.14
C ARG A 82 1.30 -5.74 -14.50
N ASP A 83 1.67 -4.47 -14.68
CA ASP A 83 2.95 -3.96 -14.17
C ASP A 83 2.94 -3.91 -12.64
N ILE A 84 1.81 -3.53 -12.04
CA ILE A 84 1.64 -3.60 -10.59
C ILE A 84 1.67 -5.05 -10.11
N ALA A 85 0.90 -5.92 -10.77
CA ALA A 85 0.86 -7.34 -10.43
C ALA A 85 2.27 -7.95 -10.41
N PHE A 86 3.08 -7.63 -11.42
CA PHE A 86 4.48 -8.03 -11.48
C PHE A 86 5.34 -7.41 -10.37
N MET A 87 5.22 -6.10 -10.12
CA MET A 87 6.01 -5.41 -9.09
C MET A 87 5.77 -5.95 -7.68
N PHE A 88 4.55 -6.37 -7.38
CA PHE A 88 4.13 -6.85 -6.06
C PHE A 88 4.03 -8.38 -5.96
N GLY A 89 4.27 -9.12 -7.05
CA GLY A 89 4.20 -10.58 -7.06
C GLY A 89 2.80 -11.14 -6.78
N ILE A 90 1.75 -10.43 -7.21
CA ILE A 90 0.34 -10.81 -7.02
C ILE A 90 -0.37 -10.92 -8.38
N SER A 91 -1.59 -11.47 -8.40
CA SER A 91 -2.38 -11.54 -9.65
C SER A 91 -3.00 -10.19 -10.01
N GLU A 92 -3.25 -9.94 -11.30
CA GLU A 92 -3.95 -8.73 -11.77
C GLU A 92 -5.34 -8.57 -11.12
N THR A 93 -6.05 -9.68 -10.92
CA THR A 93 -7.32 -9.73 -10.19
C THR A 93 -7.16 -9.26 -8.75
N THR A 94 -6.10 -9.69 -8.06
CA THR A 94 -5.80 -9.25 -6.69
C THR A 94 -5.55 -7.75 -6.62
N VAL A 95 -4.82 -7.19 -7.59
CA VAL A 95 -4.60 -5.74 -7.69
C VAL A 95 -5.95 -5.01 -7.84
N THR A 96 -6.87 -5.54 -8.65
CA THR A 96 -8.18 -4.92 -8.89
C THR A 96 -8.98 -4.88 -7.60
N THR A 97 -9.05 -6.02 -6.90
CA THR A 97 -9.74 -6.13 -5.61
C THR A 97 -9.18 -5.16 -4.58
N TYR A 98 -7.85 -5.01 -4.47
CA TYR A 98 -7.28 -4.04 -3.53
C TYR A 98 -7.64 -2.62 -3.89
N PHE A 99 -7.57 -2.26 -5.17
CA PHE A 99 -7.89 -0.92 -5.62
C PHE A 99 -9.37 -0.58 -5.38
N ASP A 100 -10.29 -1.45 -5.79
CA ASP A 100 -11.74 -1.24 -5.69
C ASP A 100 -12.22 -1.14 -4.24
N VAL A 101 -11.59 -1.87 -3.32
CA VAL A 101 -11.93 -1.80 -1.89
C VAL A 101 -11.26 -0.61 -1.20
N ALA A 102 -9.98 -0.34 -1.49
CA ALA A 102 -9.22 0.67 -0.78
C ALA A 102 -9.63 2.10 -1.18
N ILE A 103 -9.93 2.36 -2.45
CA ILE A 103 -10.30 3.71 -2.93
C ILE A 103 -11.50 4.30 -2.18
N PRO A 104 -12.67 3.66 -2.09
CA PRO A 104 -13.81 4.23 -1.38
C PRO A 104 -13.52 4.38 0.13
N ALA A 105 -12.78 3.45 0.73
CA ALA A 105 -12.39 3.52 2.13
C ALA A 105 -11.45 4.72 2.42
N LEU A 106 -10.43 4.91 1.57
CA LEU A 106 -9.50 6.03 1.64
C LEU A 106 -10.20 7.36 1.35
N ALA A 107 -11.08 7.42 0.34
CA ALA A 107 -11.84 8.62 0.02
C ALA A 107 -12.70 9.10 1.21
N LYS A 108 -13.35 8.16 1.90
CA LYS A 108 -14.13 8.47 3.12
C LYS A 108 -13.23 8.96 4.25
N LYS A 109 -12.08 8.33 4.48
CA LYS A 109 -11.20 8.65 5.60
C LYS A 109 -10.36 9.91 5.38
N LEU A 110 -9.97 10.18 4.15
CA LEU A 110 -9.10 11.29 3.75
C LEU A 110 -9.88 12.49 3.17
N VAL A 111 -11.20 12.51 3.33
CA VAL A 111 -12.06 13.61 2.83
C VAL A 111 -11.59 14.99 3.31
N PHE A 112 -11.04 15.08 4.53
CA PHE A 112 -10.51 16.32 5.10
C PHE A 112 -9.24 16.84 4.39
N LEU A 113 -8.53 15.98 3.66
CA LEU A 113 -7.37 16.38 2.85
C LEU A 113 -7.77 16.87 1.45
N VAL A 114 -9.00 16.59 1.01
CA VAL A 114 -9.49 17.02 -0.29
C VAL A 114 -9.83 18.51 -0.22
N ARG A 115 -8.87 19.36 -0.60
CA ARG A 115 -9.11 20.78 -0.84
C ARG A 115 -9.63 20.97 -2.26
N TRP A 116 -10.93 21.12 -2.40
CA TRP A 116 -11.51 21.65 -3.62
C TRP A 116 -11.11 23.12 -3.74
N THR A 117 -10.43 23.49 -4.82
CA THR A 117 -10.25 24.90 -5.16
C THR A 117 -11.61 25.43 -5.61
N TYR A 118 -12.40 25.96 -4.68
CA TYR A 118 -13.52 26.82 -5.06
C TYR A 118 -12.89 28.06 -5.67
N VAL A 119 -12.95 28.16 -7.01
CA VAL A 119 -12.52 29.36 -7.73
C VAL A 119 -13.30 30.54 -7.18
N LEU A 120 -12.58 31.54 -6.69
CA LEU A 120 -13.08 32.85 -6.29
C LEU A 120 -13.86 33.49 -7.45
N SER A 121 -15.17 33.31 -7.50
CA SER A 121 -16.10 34.17 -8.27
C SER A 121 -16.83 35.18 -7.37
N ALA A 122 -16.28 35.49 -6.20
CA ALA A 122 -16.86 36.42 -5.25
C ALA A 122 -15.85 37.52 -4.84
N THR A 123 -15.31 38.22 -5.83
CA THR A 123 -14.78 39.57 -5.63
C THR A 123 -15.13 40.37 -6.88
N LEU A 124 -16.28 41.04 -6.82
CA LEU A 124 -16.65 42.30 -7.48
C LEU A 124 -18.11 42.60 -7.06
N PHE A 125 -18.26 42.98 -5.78
CA PHE A 125 -19.31 43.90 -5.34
C PHE A 125 -18.62 45.22 -5.01
#